data_AF-A0A497QWQ0-F1
#
_entry.id   AF-A0A497QWQ0-F1
#
_cell.length_a   1.000
_cell.length_b   1.000
_cell.length_c   1.000
_cell.angle_alpha   90.00
_cell.angle_beta   90.00
_cell.angle_gamma   90.00
#
_symmetry.space_group_name_H-M   'P 1'
#
loop_
_entity.id
_entity.type
_entity.pdbx_description
1 polymer ?
#
loop_
_entity_poly.entity_id
_entity_poly.type
_entity_poly.pdbx_seq_one_letter_code
_entity_poly.pdbx_strand_id
1 'polypeptide(L)'
;MTKIELTDNLQDVVVKMSEGNSGGLTAIMEILQKTEEIDPQNAMGGLAHILSLDTYGIYGSSIYVLWSDQCNRDIRELIMLLRATQLGFFSIDKLKAIANDQMGRYLLTQEEMDELDTLVTERLPEFKKREVEISK
;
A
#
# COMPACT_ATOMS: atom_id res chain seq x y z
N MET A 1 0.75 16.65 12.39
CA MET A 1 0.03 15.79 11.44
C MET A 1 -1.41 15.67 11.90
N THR A 2 -2.36 15.97 11.01
CA THR A 2 -3.80 15.94 11.31
C THR A 2 -4.38 14.70 10.67
N LYS A 3 -5.02 13.85 11.48
CA LYS A 3 -5.68 12.63 11.00
C LYS A 3 -6.85 12.94 10.07
N ILE A 4 -7.26 11.94 9.30
CA ILE A 4 -8.51 11.98 8.54
C ILE A 4 -9.69 12.13 9.50
N GLU A 5 -10.62 13.03 9.16
CA GLU A 5 -11.87 13.28 9.88
C GLU A 5 -13.08 12.89 9.02
N LEU A 6 -14.22 12.61 9.66
CA LEU A 6 -15.45 12.23 8.96
C LEU A 6 -16.00 13.33 8.02
N THR A 7 -15.62 14.58 8.26
CA THR A 7 -16.01 15.74 7.45
C THR A 7 -15.04 16.03 6.31
N ASP A 8 -13.93 15.31 6.21
CA ASP A 8 -12.98 15.49 5.12
C ASP A 8 -13.59 15.04 3.80
N ASN A 9 -13.37 15.84 2.76
CA ASN A 9 -13.57 15.37 1.40
C ASN A 9 -12.31 14.64 0.89
N LEU A 10 -12.37 14.08 -0.32
CA LEU A 10 -11.25 13.34 -0.90
C LEU A 10 -9.99 14.19 -1.07
N GLN A 11 -10.11 15.48 -1.40
CA GLN A 11 -8.97 16.38 -1.52
C GLN A 11 -8.30 16.60 -0.16
N ASP A 12 -9.08 16.79 0.90
CA ASP A 12 -8.56 16.94 2.27
C ASP A 12 -7.79 15.69 2.69
N VAL A 13 -8.34 14.51 2.43
CA VAL A 13 -7.68 13.22 2.67
C VAL A 13 -6.34 13.14 1.93
N VAL A 14 -6.32 13.43 0.62
CA VAL A 14 -5.10 13.36 -0.19
C VAL A 14 -4.03 14.34 0.32
N VAL A 15 -4.42 15.56 0.69
CA VAL A 15 -3.49 16.57 1.24
C VAL A 15 -2.93 16.11 2.58
N LYS A 16 -3.78 15.62 3.50
CA LYS A 16 -3.36 15.09 4.81
C LYS A 16 -2.40 13.91 4.67
N MET A 17 -2.74 12.96 3.79
CA MET A 17 -1.98 11.72 3.63
C MET A 17 -0.64 11.93 2.92
N SER A 18 -0.57 12.86 1.97
CA SER A 18 0.66 13.15 1.23
C SER A 18 1.64 14.05 2.00
N GLU A 19 1.19 14.87 2.95
CA GLU A 19 2.01 15.86 3.67
C GLU A 19 2.91 16.72 2.75
N GLY A 20 2.45 17.00 1.53
CA GLY A 20 3.23 17.75 0.52
C GLY A 20 4.37 16.96 -0.14
N ASN A 21 4.56 15.68 0.20
CA ASN A 21 5.48 14.80 -0.50
C ASN A 21 4.89 14.39 -1.86
N SER A 22 5.52 14.79 -2.96
CA SER A 22 5.04 14.49 -4.31
C SER A 22 5.00 13.00 -4.64
N GLY A 23 5.95 12.21 -4.12
CA GLY A 23 5.95 10.75 -4.30
C GLY A 23 4.84 10.06 -3.51
N GLY A 24 4.60 10.47 -2.27
CA GLY A 24 3.49 10.00 -1.45
C GLY A 24 2.13 10.38 -2.04
N LEU A 25 2.02 11.60 -2.62
CA LEU A 25 0.86 12.02 -3.38
C LEU A 25 0.61 11.08 -4.58
N THR A 26 1.63 10.79 -5.38
CA THR A 26 1.50 9.87 -6.52
C THR A 26 1.01 8.49 -6.06
N ALA A 27 1.64 7.91 -5.03
CA ALA A 27 1.23 6.61 -4.50
C ALA A 27 -0.24 6.60 -4.02
N ILE A 28 -0.67 7.63 -3.27
CA ILE A 28 -2.06 7.77 -2.82
C ILE A 28 -3.03 7.87 -4.01
N MET A 29 -2.68 8.64 -5.04
CA MET A 29 -3.51 8.77 -6.24
C MET A 29 -3.60 7.45 -7.01
N GLU A 30 -2.49 6.70 -7.12
CA GLU A 30 -2.48 5.38 -7.75
C GLU A 30 -3.33 4.37 -6.97
N ILE A 31 -3.28 4.36 -5.63
CA ILE A 31 -4.17 3.55 -4.79
C ILE A 31 -5.63 3.85 -5.14
N LEU A 32 -6.02 5.13 -5.15
CA LEU A 32 -7.40 5.52 -5.44
C LEU A 32 -7.87 5.07 -6.83
N GLN A 33 -6.99 5.11 -7.83
CA GLN A 33 -7.34 4.84 -9.23
C GLN A 33 -7.28 3.35 -9.60
N LYS A 34 -6.41 2.57 -8.93
CA LYS A 34 -6.08 1.20 -9.35
C LYS A 34 -6.62 0.12 -8.44
N THR A 35 -7.02 0.43 -7.21
CA THR A 35 -7.51 -0.61 -6.29
C THR A 35 -8.71 -1.37 -6.82
N GLU A 36 -9.69 -0.74 -7.47
CA GLU A 36 -10.86 -1.50 -7.99
C GLU A 36 -10.49 -2.50 -9.09
N GLU A 37 -9.46 -2.19 -9.90
CA GLU A 37 -8.93 -3.09 -10.92
C GLU A 37 -8.12 -4.26 -10.30
N ILE A 38 -7.42 -3.98 -9.20
CA ILE A 38 -6.45 -4.90 -8.58
C ILE A 38 -7.10 -5.77 -7.49
N ASP A 39 -7.96 -5.19 -6.66
CA ASP A 39 -8.65 -5.83 -5.54
C ASP A 39 -10.14 -5.44 -5.54
N PRO A 40 -10.94 -6.04 -6.44
CA PRO A 40 -12.38 -5.78 -6.52
C PRO A 40 -13.13 -6.21 -5.26
N GLN A 41 -12.53 -7.04 -4.40
CA GLN A 41 -13.12 -7.52 -3.15
C GLN A 41 -12.93 -6.54 -1.99
N ASN A 42 -12.23 -5.42 -2.20
CA ASN A 42 -12.08 -4.38 -1.19
C ASN A 42 -13.32 -3.47 -1.13
N ALA A 43 -14.13 -3.64 -0.07
CA ALA A 43 -15.45 -3.01 0.06
C ALA A 43 -15.48 -1.47 -0.01
N MET A 44 -14.36 -0.78 0.24
CA MET A 44 -14.26 0.69 0.07
C MET A 44 -13.20 1.09 -0.97
N GLY A 45 -12.79 0.16 -1.84
CA GLY A 45 -11.77 0.39 -2.85
C GLY A 45 -10.49 0.99 -2.26
N GLY A 46 -9.89 1.94 -2.98
CA GLY A 46 -8.64 2.59 -2.57
C GLY A 46 -8.73 3.30 -1.21
N LEU A 47 -9.92 3.78 -0.81
CA LEU A 47 -10.09 4.50 0.45
C LEU A 47 -9.82 3.61 1.67
N ALA A 48 -10.10 2.31 1.62
CA ALA A 48 -9.82 1.40 2.73
C ALA A 48 -8.31 1.33 3.05
N HIS A 49 -7.48 1.35 2.02
CA HIS A 49 -6.03 1.34 2.16
C HIS A 49 -5.52 2.64 2.76
N ILE A 50 -6.07 3.78 2.33
CA ILE A 50 -5.72 5.10 2.85
C ILE A 50 -6.08 5.22 4.34
N LEU A 51 -7.28 4.77 4.72
CA LEU A 51 -7.70 4.76 6.13
C LEU A 51 -6.83 3.84 6.99
N SER A 52 -6.35 2.73 6.41
CA SER A 52 -5.41 1.83 7.09
C SER A 52 -4.06 2.52 7.31
N LEU A 53 -3.52 3.20 6.29
CA LEU A 53 -2.29 3.99 6.41
C LEU A 53 -2.41 5.08 7.48
N ASP A 54 -3.53 5.83 7.51
CA ASP A 54 -3.82 6.84 8.53
C ASP A 54 -3.83 6.21 9.94
N THR A 55 -4.50 5.07 10.08
CA THR A 55 -4.55 4.29 11.32
C THR A 55 -3.18 3.82 11.78
N TYR A 56 -2.32 3.38 10.85
CA TYR A 56 -0.98 2.88 11.15
C TYR A 56 0.03 3.98 11.45
N GLY A 57 -0.31 5.23 11.14
CA GLY A 57 0.60 6.35 11.34
C GLY A 57 1.56 6.55 10.17
N ILE A 58 1.21 6.11 8.95
CA ILE A 58 2.09 6.10 7.77
C ILE A 58 1.62 7.17 6.77
N TYR A 59 2.43 8.22 6.58
CA TYR A 59 2.10 9.40 5.79
C TYR A 59 3.29 9.87 4.95
N GLY A 60 3.02 10.74 3.97
CA GLY A 60 4.01 11.50 3.22
C GLY A 60 5.19 10.67 2.71
N SER A 61 6.40 11.01 3.16
CA SER A 61 7.62 10.30 2.75
C SER A 61 7.61 8.82 3.11
N SER A 62 6.94 8.42 4.19
CA SER A 62 6.90 7.02 4.60
C SER A 62 6.03 6.17 3.67
N ILE A 63 4.97 6.78 3.10
CA ILE A 63 4.20 6.16 2.01
C ILE A 63 5.10 6.03 0.77
N TYR A 64 5.85 7.09 0.44
CA TYR A 64 6.78 7.05 -0.67
C TYR A 64 7.81 5.92 -0.53
N VAL A 65 8.44 5.75 0.64
CA VAL A 65 9.39 4.66 0.90
C VAL A 65 8.77 3.28 0.68
N LEU A 66 7.55 3.03 1.17
CA LEU A 66 6.85 1.77 0.89
C LEU A 66 6.65 1.56 -0.61
N TRP A 67 6.12 2.57 -1.30
CA TRP A 67 5.82 2.45 -2.72
C TRP A 67 7.09 2.34 -3.58
N SER A 68 8.09 3.18 -3.35
CA SER A 68 9.29 3.23 -4.18
C SER A 68 10.33 2.20 -3.82
N ASP A 69 10.71 2.11 -2.55
CA ASP A 69 11.90 1.37 -2.14
C ASP A 69 11.56 -0.10 -1.90
N GLN A 70 10.41 -0.37 -1.29
CA GLN A 70 9.94 -1.75 -1.08
C GLN A 70 9.25 -2.34 -2.31
N CYS A 71 8.37 -1.59 -2.97
CA CYS A 71 7.53 -2.10 -4.06
C CYS A 71 8.01 -1.69 -5.46
N ASN A 72 9.19 -1.06 -5.59
CA ASN A 72 9.74 -0.62 -6.87
C ASN A 72 8.75 0.21 -7.73
N ARG A 73 7.90 1.00 -7.06
CA ARG A 73 6.79 1.78 -7.63
C ARG A 73 5.70 0.95 -8.31
N ASP A 74 5.61 -0.34 -8.01
CA ASP A 74 4.49 -1.19 -8.40
C ASP A 74 3.32 -1.01 -7.41
N ILE A 75 2.25 -0.38 -7.90
CA ILE A 75 1.05 -0.15 -7.14
C ILE A 75 0.35 -1.45 -6.71
N ARG A 76 0.43 -2.51 -7.52
CA ARG A 76 -0.17 -3.80 -7.21
C ARG A 76 0.57 -4.48 -6.06
N GLU A 77 1.89 -4.36 -5.99
CA GLU A 77 2.66 -4.82 -4.83
C GLU A 77 2.35 -4.02 -3.57
N LEU A 78 2.24 -2.69 -3.67
CA LEU A 78 1.86 -1.86 -2.52
C LEU A 78 0.47 -2.26 -1.98
N ILE A 79 -0.52 -2.42 -2.86
CA ILE A 79 -1.87 -2.86 -2.49
C ILE A 79 -1.82 -4.26 -1.86
N MET A 80 -1.04 -5.19 -2.44
CA MET A 80 -0.84 -6.54 -1.90
C MET A 80 -0.28 -6.49 -0.48
N LEU A 81 0.76 -5.70 -0.24
CA LEU A 81 1.39 -5.57 1.08
C LEU A 81 0.43 -4.98 2.12
N LEU A 82 -0.40 -4.00 1.73
CA LEU A 82 -1.45 -3.45 2.58
C LEU A 82 -2.54 -4.49 2.87
N ARG A 83 -2.94 -5.31 1.90
CA ARG A 83 -3.89 -6.42 2.11
C ARG A 83 -3.31 -7.50 3.00
N ALA A 84 -2.06 -7.90 2.80
CA ALA A 84 -1.37 -8.85 3.65
C ALA A 84 -1.39 -8.39 5.12
N THR A 85 -1.19 -7.08 5.35
CA THR A 85 -1.28 -6.47 6.68
C THR A 85 -2.70 -6.52 7.24
N GLN A 86 -3.71 -6.11 6.45
CA GLN A 86 -5.12 -6.13 6.86
C GLN A 86 -5.67 -7.54 7.14
N LEU A 87 -5.16 -8.55 6.43
CA LEU A 87 -5.54 -9.96 6.60
C LEU A 87 -4.78 -10.65 7.74
N GLY A 88 -3.80 -9.98 8.35
CA GLY A 88 -3.00 -10.50 9.45
C GLY A 88 -1.85 -11.42 9.03
N PHE A 89 -1.52 -11.48 7.74
CA PHE A 89 -0.35 -12.22 7.22
C PHE A 89 0.95 -11.45 7.42
N PHE A 90 0.87 -10.11 7.47
CA PHE A 90 2.00 -9.25 7.72
C PHE A 90 1.78 -8.33 8.93
N SER A 91 2.84 -8.07 9.68
CA SER A 91 2.76 -7.27 10.91
C SER A 91 2.72 -5.77 10.59
N ILE A 92 1.81 -5.05 11.24
CA ILE A 92 1.74 -3.59 11.19
C ILE A 92 3.07 -2.97 11.66
N ASP A 93 3.71 -3.51 12.70
CA ASP A 93 4.97 -2.99 13.21
C ASP A 93 6.12 -3.16 12.21
N LYS A 94 6.14 -4.29 11.47
CA LYS A 94 7.10 -4.49 10.38
C LYS A 94 6.85 -3.54 9.23
N LEU A 95 5.59 -3.37 8.82
CA LEU A 95 5.21 -2.41 7.78
C LEU A 95 5.67 -0.99 8.12
N LYS A 96 5.44 -0.56 9.38
CA LYS A 96 5.90 0.74 9.88
C LYS A 96 7.42 0.85 9.95
N ALA A 97 8.13 -0.24 10.28
CA ALA A 97 9.59 -0.25 10.27
C ALA A 97 10.15 -0.02 8.87
N ILE A 98 9.59 -0.68 7.86
CA ILE A 98 9.94 -0.47 6.44
C ILE A 98 9.64 0.97 6.03
N ALA A 99 8.41 1.44 6.29
CA ALA A 99 7.96 2.76 5.86
C ALA A 99 8.83 3.91 6.40
N ASN A 100 9.41 3.76 7.59
CA ASN A 100 10.23 4.79 8.21
C ASN A 100 11.74 4.65 7.94
N ASP A 101 12.15 3.69 7.13
CA ASP A 101 13.56 3.35 6.93
C ASP A 101 14.10 3.82 5.58
N GLN A 102 14.51 5.09 5.55
CA GLN A 102 15.12 5.73 4.39
C GLN A 102 16.46 5.11 3.94
N MET A 103 17.01 4.16 4.72
CA MET A 103 18.28 3.48 4.42
C MET A 103 18.06 2.07 3.85
N GLY A 104 16.81 1.60 3.75
CA GLY A 104 16.48 0.31 3.13
C GLY A 104 17.01 -0.95 3.86
N ARG A 105 17.20 -0.88 5.18
CA ARG A 105 17.68 -1.98 6.03
C ARG A 105 16.59 -2.99 6.39
N TYR A 106 15.33 -2.57 6.41
CA TYR A 106 14.20 -3.44 6.77
C TYR A 106 13.42 -3.97 5.56
N LEU A 107 13.87 -3.67 4.33
CA LEU A 107 13.17 -4.11 3.13
C LEU A 107 13.01 -5.64 3.11
N LEU A 108 11.81 -6.08 2.73
CA LEU A 108 11.52 -7.48 2.48
C LEU A 108 12.28 -7.94 1.24
N THR A 109 12.75 -9.18 1.33
CA THR A 109 13.29 -9.91 0.19
C THR A 109 12.19 -10.25 -0.80
N GLN A 110 12.58 -10.61 -2.03
CA GLN A 110 11.61 -11.05 -3.04
C GLN A 110 10.87 -12.32 -2.60
N GLU A 111 11.55 -13.24 -1.91
CA GLU A 111 10.93 -14.47 -1.38
C GLU A 111 9.83 -14.15 -0.37
N GLU A 112 10.08 -13.24 0.58
CA GLU A 112 9.06 -12.78 1.53
C GLU A 112 7.88 -12.10 0.82
N MET A 113 8.14 -11.30 -0.21
CA MET A 113 7.08 -10.68 -1.02
C MET A 113 6.24 -11.72 -1.77
N ASP A 114 6.87 -12.78 -2.30
CA ASP A 114 6.21 -13.87 -3.01
C ASP A 114 5.35 -14.75 -2.09
N GLU A 115 5.82 -14.99 -0.87
CA GLU A 115 5.04 -15.67 0.18
C GLU A 115 3.76 -14.88 0.52
N LEU A 116 3.89 -13.57 0.80
CA LEU A 116 2.75 -12.71 1.10
C LEU A 116 1.76 -12.65 -0.06
N ASP A 117 2.28 -12.56 -1.29
CA ASP A 117 1.45 -12.53 -2.49
C ASP A 117 0.63 -13.82 -2.66
N THR A 118 1.25 -14.97 -2.39
CA THR A 118 0.57 -16.27 -2.40
C THR A 118 -0.56 -16.29 -1.36
N LEU A 119 -0.28 -15.91 -0.12
CA LEU A 119 -1.28 -15.88 0.96
C LEU A 119 -2.46 -14.93 0.65
N VAL A 120 -2.16 -13.74 0.09
CA VAL A 120 -3.19 -12.77 -0.30
C VAL A 120 -4.05 -13.31 -1.43
N THR A 121 -3.45 -13.84 -2.49
CA THR A 121 -4.18 -14.33 -3.68
C THR A 121 -4.95 -15.64 -3.41
N GLU A 122 -4.54 -16.45 -2.44
CA GLU A 122 -5.33 -17.58 -1.94
C GLU A 122 -6.55 -17.12 -1.14
N ARG A 123 -6.39 -16.07 -0.32
CA ARG A 123 -7.49 -15.53 0.49
C ARG A 123 -8.48 -14.68 -0.32
N LEU A 124 -8.00 -13.99 -1.34
CA LEU A 124 -8.75 -13.09 -2.21
C LEU A 124 -8.63 -13.57 -3.66
N PRO A 125 -9.50 -14.51 -4.08
CA PRO A 125 -9.37 -15.17 -5.38
C PRO A 125 -9.52 -14.24 -6.58
N GLU A 126 -10.14 -13.06 -6.41
CA GLU A 126 -10.27 -12.04 -7.46
C GLU A 126 -9.15 -10.99 -7.42
N PHE A 127 -8.22 -11.08 -6.48
CA PHE A 127 -7.06 -10.20 -6.44
C PHE A 127 -6.18 -10.43 -7.68
N LYS A 128 -5.87 -9.37 -8.41
CA LYS A 128 -5.11 -9.42 -9.66
C LYS A 128 -3.72 -10.02 -9.40
N LYS A 129 -3.44 -11.15 -10.05
CA LYS A 129 -2.13 -11.82 -10.02
C LYS A 129 -1.11 -11.02 -10.82
N ARG A 130 0.18 -11.19 -10.50
CA ARG A 130 1.25 -10.60 -11.31
C ARG A 130 1.18 -11.11 -12.74
N GLU A 131 1.47 -10.23 -13.68
CA GLU A 131 1.65 -10.63 -15.07
C GLU A 131 2.98 -11.38 -15.16
N VAL A 132 2.93 -12.67 -15.47
CA VAL A 132 4.14 -13.43 -15.78
C VAL A 132 4.54 -13.03 -17.19
N GLU A 133 5.62 -12.26 -17.33
CA GLU A 133 6.23 -12.05 -18.64
C GLU A 133 6.67 -13.41 -19.17
N ILE A 134 5.91 -13.96 -20.12
CA ILE A 134 6.36 -15.08 -20.93
C ILE A 134 7.43 -14.50 -21.85
N SER A 135 8.70 -14.59 -21.44
CA SER A 135 9.85 -14.30 -22.29
C SER A 135 9.66 -15.07 -23.60
N LYS A 136 9.46 -14.33 -24.69
CA LYS A 136 9.44 -14.89 -26.05
C LYS A 136 10.85 -15.20 -26.53
#